data_AF-A0A0T7FQB2-F1
#
_entry.id   AF-A0A0T7FQB2-F1
#
_cell.length_a   1.000
_cell.length_b   1.000
_cell.length_c   1.000
_cell.angle_alpha   90.00
_cell.angle_beta   90.00
_cell.angle_gamma   90.00
#
_symmetry.space_group_name_H-M   'P 1'
#
loop_
_entity.id
_entity.type
_entity.pdbx_description
1 polymer ?
#
loop_
_entity_poly.entity_id
_entity_poly.type
_entity_poly.pdbx_seq_one_letter_code
_entity_poly.pdbx_strand_id
1 'polypeptide(L)'
;MTSFRFIHAADLHLGSPFQGLALKDAAIAELFIEASRRAFSGLVDQAVERKVDFFIVAGDVYDGDWKDNKIGLFFNREVARLERAGIPVFLLKGNHDAESVITKTITLPKNVSEFPVNKPGSFKLDHLKVALHGQGFAERSAVENLSLAYPKPEQGWFNIGVLHTSLTGREPHAPYAPCSVEDLRSRGYDYWALGHVHDFEIVAEDPLAVFPGNLQGRSIREQGAKGAVLVTVEDGRITHERIITDSARFAELVVLVEPDDNIPAILRRTESALEDVVERMEGRPLALRIRLTGKSRFRNEVMARAEDFRDEVQAACHRSHQDIWLEKLEVRLEPATNGTSVATDMLGLEGLIPMGGFPPELLADANAKIAEITARLPGGIGAGDLALGDDAEALLAEARDLLLSRAARAG
;
A
#
# COMPACT_ATOMS: atom_id res chain seq x y z
N MET A 1 32.72 23.08 1.64
CA MET A 1 31.95 21.99 2.24
C MET A 1 30.52 22.19 1.81
N THR A 2 30.04 21.37 0.88
CA THR A 2 28.65 21.43 0.42
C THR A 2 27.82 20.61 1.41
N SER A 3 26.88 21.29 2.09
CA SER A 3 25.91 20.66 2.98
C SER A 3 24.53 21.06 2.48
N PHE A 4 23.68 20.06 2.26
CA PHE A 4 22.31 20.27 1.84
C PHE A 4 21.42 19.12 2.29
N ARG A 5 20.11 19.36 2.30
CA ARG A 5 19.09 18.39 2.65
C ARG A 5 17.95 18.43 1.65
N PHE A 6 17.36 17.28 1.39
CA PHE A 6 16.19 17.20 0.55
C PHE A 6 15.23 16.14 1.04
N ILE A 7 13.95 16.31 0.70
CA ILE A 7 12.96 15.26 0.90
C ILE A 7 12.81 14.50 -0.40
N HIS A 8 12.81 13.17 -0.29
CA HIS A 8 12.46 12.25 -1.34
C HIS A 8 11.13 11.56 -0.98
N ALA A 9 10.10 11.84 -1.77
CA ALA A 9 8.81 11.20 -1.73
C ALA A 9 8.44 10.60 -3.10
N ALA A 10 7.56 9.62 -3.09
CA ALA A 10 6.96 9.02 -4.29
C ALA A 10 5.55 8.54 -3.95
N ASP A 11 4.80 8.10 -4.97
CA ASP A 11 3.56 7.32 -4.80
C ASP A 11 2.56 8.01 -3.86
N LEU A 12 2.33 9.31 -4.09
CA LEU A 12 1.41 10.11 -3.29
C LEU A 12 -0.03 9.62 -3.45
N HIS A 13 -0.38 9.18 -4.66
CA HIS A 13 -1.69 8.64 -5.05
C HIS A 13 -2.84 9.50 -4.50
N LEU A 14 -2.71 10.81 -4.67
CA LEU A 14 -3.64 11.77 -4.09
C LEU A 14 -5.04 11.52 -4.65
N GLY A 15 -5.95 11.31 -3.71
CA GLY A 15 -7.34 11.02 -4.01
C GLY A 15 -7.64 9.56 -4.30
N SER A 16 -6.80 8.56 -4.07
CA SER A 16 -7.24 7.18 -4.27
C SER A 16 -8.58 6.84 -3.58
N PRO A 17 -9.56 6.27 -4.31
CA PRO A 17 -10.84 5.91 -3.72
C PRO A 17 -10.66 4.77 -2.73
N PHE A 18 -11.23 4.92 -1.53
CA PHE A 18 -11.14 3.91 -0.50
C PHE A 18 -12.32 2.94 -0.58
N GLN A 19 -12.22 1.96 -1.49
CA GLN A 19 -13.38 1.16 -1.94
C GLN A 19 -13.86 0.09 -0.95
N GLY A 20 -13.02 -0.41 -0.04
CA GLY A 20 -13.36 -1.51 0.87
C GLY A 20 -14.14 -1.11 2.14
N LEU A 21 -13.79 0.04 2.75
CA LEU A 21 -14.41 0.51 4.00
C LEU A 21 -15.69 1.31 3.82
N ALA A 22 -15.79 2.04 2.71
CA ALA A 22 -16.90 2.95 2.43
C ALA A 22 -18.28 2.28 2.47
N LEU A 23 -18.31 0.95 2.32
CA LEU A 23 -19.53 0.16 2.35
C LEU A 23 -20.07 -0.12 3.77
N LYS A 24 -19.27 0.12 4.83
CA LYS A 24 -19.62 -0.28 6.20
C LYS A 24 -19.67 0.88 7.19
N ASP A 25 -18.79 1.89 7.05
CA ASP A 25 -18.80 3.09 7.88
C ASP A 25 -18.33 4.31 7.07
N ALA A 26 -19.23 5.29 6.88
CA ALA A 26 -18.97 6.47 6.08
C ALA A 26 -17.94 7.42 6.73
N ALA A 27 -17.94 7.53 8.06
CA ALA A 27 -17.03 8.42 8.78
C ALA A 27 -15.60 7.89 8.72
N ILE A 28 -15.42 6.57 8.85
CA ILE A 28 -14.10 5.95 8.72
C ILE A 28 -13.61 6.02 7.27
N ALA A 29 -14.48 5.82 6.29
CA ALA A 29 -14.09 5.98 4.89
C ALA A 29 -13.63 7.40 4.56
N GLU A 30 -14.31 8.41 5.09
CA GLU A 30 -13.89 9.81 4.97
C GLU A 30 -12.53 10.04 5.64
N LEU A 31 -12.30 9.48 6.84
CA LEU A 31 -11.03 9.56 7.55
C LEU A 31 -9.85 9.05 6.71
N PHE A 32 -10.01 7.91 6.03
CA PHE A 32 -8.98 7.32 5.16
C PHE A 32 -8.83 8.08 3.83
N ILE A 33 -9.91 8.61 3.25
CA ILE A 33 -9.85 9.48 2.07
C ILE A 33 -9.07 10.77 2.39
N GLU A 34 -9.30 11.36 3.57
CA GLU A 34 -8.57 12.54 4.02
C GLU A 34 -7.13 12.23 4.45
N ALA A 35 -6.84 10.99 4.84
CA ALA A 35 -5.52 10.58 5.33
C ALA A 35 -4.41 10.86 4.31
N SER A 36 -4.62 10.59 3.01
CA SER A 36 -3.62 10.88 1.98
C SER A 36 -3.33 12.38 1.84
N ARG A 37 -4.37 13.22 1.97
CA ARG A 37 -4.20 14.69 1.95
C ARG A 37 -3.48 15.18 3.20
N ARG A 38 -3.82 14.66 4.38
CA ARG A 38 -3.14 14.99 5.63
C ARG A 38 -1.68 14.56 5.61
N ALA A 39 -1.38 13.38 5.11
CA ALA A 39 -0.01 12.88 4.96
C ALA A 39 0.85 13.80 4.09
N PHE A 40 0.34 14.20 2.91
CA PHE A 40 1.08 15.12 2.05
C PHE A 40 1.22 16.52 2.65
N SER A 41 0.16 17.05 3.28
CA SER A 41 0.21 18.36 3.94
C SER A 41 1.23 18.36 5.09
N GLY A 42 1.25 17.30 5.90
CA GLY A 42 2.22 17.12 6.98
C GLY A 42 3.65 16.95 6.48
N LEU A 43 3.84 16.29 5.33
CA LEU A 43 5.16 16.22 4.70
C LEU A 43 5.66 17.60 4.24
N VAL A 44 4.77 18.41 3.69
CA VAL A 44 5.08 19.80 3.30
C VAL A 44 5.39 20.64 4.53
N ASP A 45 4.67 20.45 5.65
CA ASP A 45 4.98 21.11 6.93
C ASP A 45 6.42 20.79 7.36
N GLN A 46 6.78 19.51 7.34
CA GLN A 46 8.12 19.03 7.69
C GLN A 46 9.20 19.58 6.75
N ALA A 47 8.93 19.68 5.44
CA ALA A 47 9.86 20.28 4.48
C ALA A 47 10.19 21.74 4.83
N VAL A 48 9.15 22.53 5.15
CA VAL A 48 9.27 23.95 5.50
C VAL A 48 9.93 24.12 6.86
N GLU A 49 9.51 23.36 7.87
CA GLU A 49 10.06 23.42 9.22
C GLU A 49 11.56 23.08 9.24
N ARG A 50 11.94 22.01 8.53
CA ARG A 50 13.33 21.54 8.46
C ARG A 50 14.19 22.32 7.48
N LYS A 51 13.59 23.25 6.73
CA LYS A 51 14.25 24.12 5.72
C LYS A 51 15.08 23.31 4.73
N VAL A 52 14.46 22.32 4.11
CA VAL A 52 15.15 21.52 3.09
C VAL A 52 15.45 22.37 1.86
N ASP A 53 16.57 22.09 1.19
CA ASP A 53 17.06 22.87 0.06
C ASP A 53 16.28 22.59 -1.23
N PHE A 54 15.70 21.40 -1.35
CA PHE A 54 14.80 21.02 -2.44
C PHE A 54 13.93 19.80 -2.07
N PHE A 55 12.93 19.54 -2.90
CA PHE A 55 11.96 18.46 -2.71
C PHE A 55 11.87 17.62 -3.99
N ILE A 56 11.90 16.30 -3.89
CA ILE A 56 11.73 15.36 -5.01
C ILE A 56 10.41 14.61 -4.86
N VAL A 57 9.64 14.55 -5.95
CA VAL A 57 8.49 13.64 -6.11
C VAL A 57 8.79 12.67 -7.25
N ALA A 58 9.10 11.42 -6.93
CA ALA A 58 9.54 10.38 -7.88
C ALA A 58 8.36 9.59 -8.48
N GLY A 59 7.30 10.28 -8.92
CA GLY A 59 6.16 9.69 -9.61
C GLY A 59 4.92 9.45 -8.77
N ASP A 60 3.83 9.14 -9.48
CA ASP A 60 2.48 8.82 -9.01
C ASP A 60 1.93 9.83 -8.00
N VAL A 61 1.80 11.09 -8.44
CA VAL A 61 1.12 12.14 -7.68
C VAL A 61 -0.37 11.86 -7.57
N TYR A 62 -1.00 11.43 -8.67
CA TYR A 62 -2.44 11.23 -8.78
C TYR A 62 -2.79 9.77 -9.02
N ASP A 63 -4.01 9.38 -8.67
CA ASP A 63 -4.60 8.12 -9.14
C ASP A 63 -5.35 8.37 -10.48
N GLY A 64 -5.20 7.49 -11.47
CA GLY A 64 -5.42 7.78 -12.90
C GLY A 64 -6.83 8.21 -13.35
N ASP A 65 -7.87 8.04 -12.52
CA ASP A 65 -9.27 8.15 -12.96
C ASP A 65 -10.00 9.44 -12.53
N TRP A 66 -9.30 10.40 -11.91
CA TRP A 66 -9.98 11.59 -11.37
C TRP A 66 -10.44 12.57 -12.45
N LYS A 67 -11.77 12.80 -12.47
CA LYS A 67 -12.46 13.74 -13.37
C LYS A 67 -12.68 15.13 -12.78
N ASP A 68 -12.35 15.33 -11.49
CA ASP A 68 -12.56 16.57 -10.75
C ASP A 68 -11.22 17.25 -10.42
N ASN A 69 -11.17 18.58 -10.55
CA ASN A 69 -9.95 19.37 -10.40
C ASN A 69 -9.56 19.63 -8.93
N LYS A 70 -10.32 19.18 -7.93
CA LYS A 70 -10.09 19.52 -6.51
C LYS A 70 -8.77 18.95 -6.02
N ILE A 71 -8.41 17.74 -6.43
CA ILE A 71 -7.15 17.11 -6.02
C ILE A 71 -5.96 17.84 -6.64
N GLY A 72 -6.05 18.24 -7.91
CA GLY A 72 -5.01 19.05 -8.54
C GLY A 72 -4.87 20.43 -7.91
N LEU A 73 -5.99 21.07 -7.53
CA LEU A 73 -5.95 22.34 -6.78
C LEU A 73 -5.35 22.18 -5.39
N PHE A 74 -5.63 21.06 -4.72
CA PHE A 74 -5.01 20.69 -3.45
C PHE A 74 -3.50 20.54 -3.60
N PHE A 75 -3.04 19.71 -4.55
CA PHE A 75 -1.61 19.53 -4.82
C PHE A 75 -0.94 20.86 -5.12
N ASN A 76 -1.51 21.65 -6.03
CA ASN A 76 -1.03 22.97 -6.41
C ASN A 76 -0.89 23.92 -5.20
N ARG A 77 -1.88 23.91 -4.29
CA ARG A 77 -1.83 24.70 -3.07
C ARG A 77 -0.67 24.29 -2.17
N GLU A 78 -0.46 22.99 -1.97
CA GLU A 78 0.62 22.48 -1.12
C GLU A 78 2.01 22.76 -1.72
N VAL A 79 2.21 22.53 -3.03
CA VAL A 79 3.50 22.89 -3.66
C VAL A 79 3.74 24.41 -3.72
N ALA A 80 2.68 25.23 -3.77
CA ALA A 80 2.79 26.68 -3.64
C ALA A 80 3.21 27.12 -2.22
N ARG A 81 2.98 26.30 -1.18
CA ARG A 81 3.54 26.56 0.16
C ARG A 81 5.06 26.40 0.14
N LEU A 82 5.56 25.36 -0.55
CA LEU A 82 7.00 25.18 -0.78
C LEU A 82 7.58 26.36 -1.58
N GLU A 83 6.87 26.87 -2.59
CA GLU A 83 7.28 28.07 -3.33
C GLU A 83 7.46 29.28 -2.40
N ARG A 84 6.48 29.55 -1.53
CA ARG A 84 6.55 30.64 -0.55
C ARG A 84 7.69 30.46 0.46
N ALA A 85 8.10 29.23 0.73
CA ALA A 85 9.25 28.91 1.57
C ALA A 85 10.58 28.93 0.81
N GLY A 86 10.57 29.15 -0.51
CA GLY A 86 11.78 29.14 -1.35
C GLY A 86 12.32 27.75 -1.68
N ILE A 87 11.49 26.70 -1.54
CA ILE A 87 11.88 25.30 -1.75
C ILE A 87 11.49 24.87 -3.19
N PRO A 88 12.46 24.62 -4.08
CA PRO A 88 12.20 24.08 -5.41
C PRO A 88 11.75 22.62 -5.34
N VAL A 89 10.85 22.24 -6.24
CA VAL A 89 10.28 20.90 -6.35
C VAL A 89 10.65 20.29 -7.70
N PHE A 90 11.21 19.09 -7.68
CA PHE A 90 11.50 18.30 -8.87
C PHE A 90 10.52 17.15 -8.98
N LEU A 91 9.68 17.19 -10.01
CA LEU A 91 8.57 16.28 -10.19
C LEU A 91 8.82 15.36 -11.39
N LEU A 92 8.86 14.06 -11.13
CA LEU A 92 8.84 13.02 -12.16
C LEU A 92 7.42 12.47 -12.28
N LYS A 93 6.92 12.26 -13.50
CA LYS A 93 5.59 11.65 -13.73
C LYS A 93 5.70 10.14 -13.74
N GLY A 94 4.92 9.48 -12.87
CA GLY A 94 4.79 8.02 -12.85
C GLY A 94 3.77 7.50 -13.86
N ASN A 95 3.41 6.22 -13.77
CA ASN A 95 2.47 5.60 -14.69
C ASN A 95 1.01 6.05 -14.47
N HIS A 96 0.61 6.36 -13.23
CA HIS A 96 -0.74 6.86 -12.96
C HIS A 96 -0.90 8.33 -13.39
N ASP A 97 0.18 9.12 -13.33
CA ASP A 97 0.16 10.52 -13.75
C ASP A 97 -0.03 10.69 -15.26
N ALA A 98 0.48 9.75 -16.06
CA ALA A 98 0.38 9.77 -17.52
C ALA A 98 -1.08 9.70 -18.02
N GLU A 99 -1.97 9.08 -17.24
CA GLU A 99 -3.40 8.97 -17.55
C GLU A 99 -4.21 10.19 -17.07
N SER A 100 -3.71 10.91 -16.05
CA SER A 100 -4.49 11.91 -15.35
C SER A 100 -4.76 13.16 -16.18
N VAL A 101 -6.05 13.43 -16.43
CA VAL A 101 -6.55 14.66 -17.08
C VAL A 101 -6.23 15.92 -16.26
N ILE A 102 -6.06 15.77 -14.94
CA ILE A 102 -5.75 16.87 -14.02
C ILE A 102 -4.44 17.58 -14.42
N THR A 103 -3.43 16.81 -14.83
CA THR A 103 -2.13 17.35 -15.24
C THR A 103 -2.23 18.31 -16.45
N LYS A 104 -3.33 18.27 -17.21
CA LYS A 104 -3.53 19.09 -18.41
C LYS A 104 -4.32 20.38 -18.15
N THR A 105 -4.92 20.55 -16.97
CA THR A 105 -5.89 21.65 -16.72
C THR A 105 -5.43 22.66 -15.68
N ILE A 106 -4.45 22.31 -14.83
CA ILE A 106 -3.96 23.18 -13.75
C ILE A 106 -2.47 23.48 -13.98
N THR A 107 -2.16 24.78 -14.08
CA THR A 107 -0.77 25.24 -14.14
C THR A 107 -0.12 25.14 -12.75
N LEU A 108 0.99 24.43 -12.67
CA LEU A 108 1.80 24.30 -11.46
C LEU A 108 2.56 25.59 -11.14
N PRO A 109 2.97 25.83 -9.87
CA PRO A 109 3.71 27.03 -9.51
C PRO A 109 5.15 26.99 -10.04
N LYS A 110 5.84 28.12 -10.05
CA LYS A 110 7.11 28.28 -10.76
C LYS A 110 8.27 27.51 -10.10
N ASN A 111 8.13 27.13 -8.84
CA ASN A 111 9.10 26.32 -8.14
C ASN A 111 9.08 24.84 -8.58
N VAL A 112 8.06 24.39 -9.32
CA VAL A 112 7.97 23.01 -9.80
C VAL A 112 8.66 22.88 -11.15
N SER A 113 9.64 22.00 -11.21
CA SER A 113 10.35 21.61 -12.43
C SER A 113 10.01 20.16 -12.76
N GLU A 114 9.27 19.95 -13.85
CA GLU A 114 8.87 18.62 -14.31
C GLU A 114 9.96 17.99 -15.19
N PHE A 115 10.33 16.74 -14.90
CA PHE A 115 11.24 16.00 -15.78
C PHE A 115 10.57 15.72 -17.14
N PRO A 116 11.35 15.75 -18.25
CA PRO A 116 10.79 15.44 -19.55
C PRO A 116 10.33 13.98 -19.62
N VAL A 117 9.32 13.70 -20.45
CA VAL A 117 8.78 12.34 -20.65
C VAL A 117 9.34 11.66 -21.90
N ASN A 118 9.79 12.43 -22.88
CA ASN A 118 10.24 11.92 -24.18
C ASN A 118 11.69 11.44 -24.19
N LYS A 119 12.54 11.95 -23.28
CA LYS A 119 13.95 11.58 -23.13
C LYS A 119 14.46 12.01 -21.75
N PRO A 120 15.58 11.44 -21.26
CA PRO A 120 16.17 11.88 -19.99
C PRO A 120 16.59 13.35 -20.04
N GLY A 121 16.31 14.06 -18.94
CA GLY A 121 16.67 15.45 -18.72
C GLY A 121 17.40 15.64 -17.40
N SER A 122 18.03 16.81 -17.25
CA SER A 122 18.76 17.17 -16.03
C SER A 122 18.37 18.55 -15.53
N PHE A 123 18.25 18.68 -14.22
CA PHE A 123 18.19 19.97 -13.52
C PHE A 123 19.46 20.17 -12.69
N LYS A 124 19.93 21.41 -12.61
CA LYS A 124 21.16 21.78 -11.91
C LYS A 124 20.89 22.83 -10.86
N LEU A 125 21.37 22.60 -9.65
CA LEU A 125 21.38 23.56 -8.54
C LEU A 125 22.82 24.02 -8.31
N ASP A 126 23.26 25.04 -9.05
CA ASP A 126 24.66 25.52 -9.06
C ASP A 126 25.21 25.86 -7.66
N HIS A 127 24.37 26.44 -6.81
CA HIS A 127 24.75 26.88 -5.46
C HIS A 127 25.00 25.71 -4.50
N LEU A 128 24.45 24.53 -4.77
CA LEU A 128 24.67 23.30 -4.00
C LEU A 128 25.64 22.34 -4.70
N LYS A 129 25.93 22.57 -5.99
CA LYS A 129 26.59 21.60 -6.88
C LYS A 129 25.85 20.27 -6.94
N VAL A 130 24.52 20.32 -7.11
CA VAL A 130 23.65 19.15 -7.26
C VAL A 130 23.09 19.07 -8.68
N ALA A 131 23.16 17.89 -9.30
CA ALA A 131 22.55 17.59 -10.58
C ALA A 131 21.50 16.48 -10.39
N LEU A 132 20.26 16.73 -10.80
CA LEU A 132 19.18 15.75 -10.77
C LEU A 132 18.89 15.28 -12.18
N HIS A 133 18.87 13.97 -12.41
CA HIS A 133 18.67 13.32 -13.70
C HIS A 133 17.40 12.48 -13.67
N GLY A 134 16.51 12.65 -14.64
CA GLY A 134 15.23 11.95 -14.63
C GLY A 134 14.52 11.93 -15.97
N GLN A 135 13.61 10.97 -16.10
CA GLN A 135 12.67 10.85 -17.20
C GLN A 135 11.33 10.35 -16.66
N GLY A 136 10.26 11.13 -16.84
CA GLY A 136 8.90 10.68 -16.52
C GLY A 136 8.30 9.80 -17.61
N PHE A 137 7.11 9.26 -17.37
CA PHE A 137 6.41 8.43 -18.35
C PHE A 137 5.49 9.25 -19.24
N ALA A 138 5.54 8.99 -20.55
CA ALA A 138 4.63 9.59 -21.54
C ALA A 138 3.29 8.82 -21.61
N GLU A 139 3.34 7.52 -21.37
CA GLU A 139 2.22 6.58 -21.43
C GLU A 139 2.26 5.65 -20.20
N ARG A 140 1.15 4.98 -19.88
CA ARG A 140 1.05 4.12 -18.70
C ARG A 140 2.08 2.98 -18.75
N SER A 141 2.37 2.43 -19.92
CA SER A 141 3.33 1.32 -20.10
C SER A 141 4.70 1.82 -20.51
N ALA A 142 5.71 1.52 -19.70
CA ALA A 142 7.12 1.68 -20.06
C ALA A 142 7.79 0.30 -19.93
N VAL A 143 8.00 -0.41 -21.03
CA VAL A 143 8.65 -1.74 -21.00
C VAL A 143 10.17 -1.66 -21.18
N GLU A 144 10.68 -0.47 -21.48
CA GLU A 144 12.09 -0.22 -21.73
C GLU A 144 12.85 0.13 -20.44
N ASN A 145 14.11 -0.27 -20.35
CA ASN A 145 14.99 0.14 -19.26
C ASN A 145 15.47 1.59 -19.47
N LEU A 146 14.71 2.55 -18.95
CA LEU A 146 15.00 3.99 -19.11
C LEU A 146 16.32 4.40 -18.46
N SER A 147 16.73 3.74 -17.37
CA SER A 147 17.94 4.10 -16.62
C SER A 147 19.20 4.10 -17.49
N LEU A 148 19.23 3.23 -18.51
CA LEU A 148 20.39 3.11 -19.40
C LEU A 148 20.56 4.29 -20.36
N ALA A 149 19.50 5.07 -20.57
CA ALA A 149 19.55 6.27 -21.40
C ALA A 149 19.95 7.53 -20.61
N TYR A 150 20.01 7.45 -19.27
CA TYR A 150 20.29 8.62 -18.43
C TYR A 150 21.72 9.15 -18.70
N PRO A 151 21.90 10.48 -18.63
CA PRO A 151 23.17 11.13 -18.97
C PRO A 151 24.30 10.71 -18.05
N LYS A 152 25.55 10.93 -18.46
CA LYS A 152 26.70 10.74 -17.57
C LYS A 152 26.64 11.72 -16.39
N PRO A 153 27.21 11.35 -15.22
CA PRO A 153 27.27 12.24 -14.07
C PRO A 153 28.04 13.52 -14.41
N GLU A 154 27.56 14.64 -13.87
CA GLU A 154 28.27 15.90 -13.91
C GLU A 154 29.47 15.84 -12.96
N GLN A 155 30.66 16.10 -13.48
CA GLN A 155 31.91 15.94 -12.72
C GLN A 155 32.04 17.00 -11.63
N GLY A 156 32.34 16.58 -10.40
CA GLY A 156 32.47 17.48 -9.25
C GLY A 156 31.14 17.98 -8.69
N TRP A 157 30.03 17.35 -9.08
CA TRP A 157 28.69 17.59 -8.55
C TRP A 157 28.18 16.34 -7.85
N PHE A 158 27.21 16.50 -6.96
CA PHE A 158 26.44 15.41 -6.39
C PHE A 158 25.30 15.07 -7.36
N ASN A 159 25.31 13.85 -7.89
CA ASN A 159 24.41 13.40 -8.94
C ASN A 159 23.30 12.51 -8.35
N ILE A 160 22.06 12.89 -8.60
CA ILE A 160 20.86 12.20 -8.14
C ILE A 160 20.13 11.67 -9.36
N GLY A 161 19.96 10.35 -9.47
CA GLY A 161 19.02 9.76 -10.41
C GLY A 161 17.62 9.73 -9.82
N VAL A 162 16.60 10.18 -10.54
CA VAL A 162 15.19 10.11 -10.16
C VAL A 162 14.48 9.20 -11.16
N LEU A 163 13.90 8.10 -10.70
CA LEU A 163 13.32 7.08 -11.58
C LEU A 163 12.11 6.41 -10.95
N HIS A 164 10.99 6.38 -11.67
CA HIS A 164 9.84 5.55 -11.31
C HIS A 164 10.00 4.18 -11.99
N THR A 165 10.12 3.08 -11.23
CA THR A 165 10.45 1.76 -11.79
C THR A 165 10.02 0.61 -10.87
N SER A 166 9.63 -0.52 -11.47
CA SER A 166 9.39 -1.77 -10.75
C SER A 166 10.66 -2.49 -10.29
N LEU A 167 11.83 -2.15 -10.86
CA LEU A 167 13.10 -2.91 -10.77
C LEU A 167 12.94 -4.37 -11.30
N THR A 168 13.95 -4.93 -11.95
CA THR A 168 13.91 -6.31 -12.48
C THR A 168 14.10 -7.34 -11.37
N GLY A 169 13.45 -8.50 -11.52
CA GLY A 169 13.56 -9.62 -10.56
C GLY A 169 12.67 -9.49 -9.33
N ARG A 170 11.79 -8.49 -9.29
CA ARG A 170 10.84 -8.25 -8.20
C ARG A 170 9.42 -8.42 -8.72
N GLU A 171 9.01 -9.69 -8.86
CA GLU A 171 7.59 -10.01 -9.02
C GLU A 171 6.85 -9.48 -7.79
N PRO A 172 5.73 -8.76 -7.97
CA PRO A 172 4.72 -9.03 -9.01
C PRO A 172 4.29 -7.85 -9.88
N HIS A 173 4.97 -6.72 -9.74
CA HIS A 173 4.52 -5.51 -10.39
C HIS A 173 4.61 -5.69 -11.90
N ALA A 174 3.63 -5.15 -12.64
CA ALA A 174 3.76 -5.12 -14.10
C ALA A 174 5.09 -4.41 -14.44
N PRO A 175 5.83 -4.87 -15.44
CA PRO A 175 7.15 -4.34 -15.73
C PRO A 175 7.02 -2.87 -16.17
N TYR A 176 7.37 -1.96 -15.25
CA TYR A 176 7.36 -0.52 -15.48
C TYR A 176 8.78 0.01 -15.36
N ALA A 177 9.30 0.51 -16.48
CA ALA A 177 10.69 0.87 -16.70
C ALA A 177 11.69 -0.10 -16.03
N PRO A 178 11.59 -1.42 -16.29
CA PRO A 178 12.34 -2.42 -15.54
C PRO A 178 13.86 -2.18 -15.66
N CYS A 179 14.56 -2.12 -14.53
CA CYS A 179 16.02 -1.97 -14.47
C CYS A 179 16.62 -2.80 -13.33
N SER A 180 17.91 -3.13 -13.41
CA SER A 180 18.63 -3.81 -12.32
C SER A 180 19.39 -2.83 -11.43
N VAL A 181 19.77 -3.26 -10.22
CA VAL A 181 20.66 -2.46 -9.35
C VAL A 181 22.00 -2.20 -10.05
N GLU A 182 22.50 -3.15 -10.83
CA GLU A 182 23.70 -3.02 -11.65
C GLU A 182 23.56 -1.93 -12.71
N ASP A 183 22.39 -1.78 -13.33
CA ASP A 183 22.13 -0.70 -14.28
C ASP A 183 22.21 0.67 -13.58
N LEU A 184 21.62 0.79 -12.38
CA LEU A 184 21.68 2.00 -11.56
C LEU A 184 23.13 2.33 -11.16
N ARG A 185 23.90 1.32 -10.71
CA ARG A 185 25.34 1.45 -10.40
C ARG A 185 26.15 1.88 -11.61
N SER A 186 25.85 1.35 -12.79
CA SER A 186 26.59 1.65 -14.02
C SER A 186 26.57 3.13 -14.40
N ARG A 187 25.57 3.89 -13.91
CA ARG A 187 25.47 5.34 -14.15
C ARG A 187 26.45 6.15 -13.30
N GLY A 188 26.94 5.62 -12.18
CA GLY A 188 27.89 6.31 -11.32
C GLY A 188 27.30 7.56 -10.65
N TYR A 189 26.02 7.53 -10.29
CA TYR A 189 25.37 8.57 -9.48
C TYR A 189 25.56 8.30 -8.00
N ASP A 190 25.44 9.34 -7.17
CA ASP A 190 25.66 9.27 -5.73
C ASP A 190 24.40 8.78 -4.99
N TYR A 191 23.21 9.08 -5.52
CA TYR A 191 21.92 8.69 -4.93
C TYR A 191 20.88 8.36 -6.01
N TRP A 192 20.03 7.37 -5.75
CA TRP A 192 18.87 7.05 -6.57
C TRP A 192 17.57 7.24 -5.79
N ALA A 193 16.79 8.23 -6.22
CA ALA A 193 15.44 8.51 -5.78
C ALA A 193 14.44 7.68 -6.61
N LEU A 194 14.07 6.50 -6.12
CA LEU A 194 13.16 5.60 -6.81
C LEU A 194 11.70 5.79 -6.37
N GLY A 195 10.74 5.53 -7.25
CA GLY A 195 9.31 5.41 -6.93
C GLY A 195 8.66 4.23 -7.64
N HIS A 196 7.39 3.95 -7.35
CA HIS A 196 6.51 2.85 -7.81
C HIS A 196 6.22 1.80 -6.72
N VAL A 197 7.24 1.45 -5.93
CA VAL A 197 7.10 0.49 -4.83
C VAL A 197 6.56 1.22 -3.59
N HIS A 198 5.41 0.77 -3.08
CA HIS A 198 4.69 1.44 -1.97
C HIS A 198 5.26 1.15 -0.57
N ASP A 199 6.20 0.21 -0.46
CA ASP A 199 6.94 -0.05 0.77
C ASP A 199 8.27 0.70 0.77
N PHE A 200 8.68 1.11 1.97
CA PHE A 200 10.00 1.68 2.16
C PHE A 200 11.07 0.60 2.03
N GLU A 201 12.06 0.85 1.20
CA GLU A 201 13.17 -0.09 1.02
C GLU A 201 14.45 0.64 0.61
N ILE A 202 15.58 0.22 1.18
CA ILE A 202 16.91 0.55 0.69
C ILE A 202 17.36 -0.61 -0.20
N VAL A 203 17.33 -0.41 -1.52
CA VAL A 203 17.62 -1.49 -2.48
C VAL A 203 19.11 -1.66 -2.74
N ALA A 204 19.90 -0.62 -2.48
CA ALA A 204 21.35 -0.65 -2.51
C ALA A 204 21.92 0.41 -1.56
N GLU A 205 23.04 0.10 -0.90
CA GLU A 205 23.78 1.06 -0.06
C GLU A 205 24.86 1.82 -0.85
N ASP A 206 25.30 1.28 -1.98
CA ASP A 206 26.33 1.88 -2.84
C ASP A 206 26.03 1.67 -4.34
N PRO A 207 25.62 2.75 -5.06
CA PRO A 207 25.17 4.01 -4.50
C PRO A 207 23.87 3.83 -3.71
N LEU A 208 23.55 4.76 -2.81
CA LEU A 208 22.33 4.66 -2.02
C LEU A 208 21.12 4.78 -2.93
N ALA A 209 20.35 3.70 -3.07
CA ALA A 209 19.15 3.62 -3.89
C ALA A 209 17.95 3.26 -3.00
N VAL A 210 16.91 4.09 -3.05
CA VAL A 210 15.83 4.03 -2.06
C VAL A 210 14.48 4.11 -2.75
N PHE A 211 13.58 3.21 -2.38
CA PHE A 211 12.13 3.41 -2.53
C PHE A 211 11.61 4.04 -1.22
N PRO A 212 11.02 5.23 -1.24
CA PRO A 212 10.49 5.86 -0.04
C PRO A 212 9.17 5.19 0.39
N GLY A 213 8.52 4.43 -0.49
CA GLY A 213 7.15 3.98 -0.30
C GLY A 213 6.14 5.10 -0.55
N ASN A 214 4.87 4.79 -0.32
CA ASN A 214 3.81 5.79 -0.36
C ASN A 214 3.72 6.57 0.96
N LEU A 215 2.99 7.70 0.95
CA LEU A 215 2.80 8.53 2.15
C LEU A 215 1.69 8.06 3.08
N GLN A 216 0.75 7.30 2.54
CA GLN A 216 -0.44 6.81 3.22
C GLN A 216 -0.84 5.47 2.58
N GLY A 217 -1.00 4.44 3.40
CA GLY A 217 -1.50 3.15 2.95
C GLY A 217 -2.92 3.29 2.37
N ARG A 218 -3.18 2.57 1.29
CA ARG A 218 -4.41 2.61 0.49
C ARG A 218 -5.25 1.34 0.65
N SER A 219 -4.68 0.28 1.20
CA SER A 219 -5.35 -1.00 1.41
C SER A 219 -4.67 -1.83 2.49
N ILE A 220 -5.30 -2.95 2.87
CA ILE A 220 -4.77 -3.92 3.82
C ILE A 220 -3.41 -4.52 3.42
N ARG A 221 -3.03 -4.43 2.14
CA ARG A 221 -1.73 -4.90 1.64
C ARG A 221 -0.60 -3.94 1.98
N GLU A 222 -0.93 -2.69 2.28
CA GLU A 222 0.03 -1.62 2.54
C GLU A 222 0.04 -1.30 4.05
N GLN A 223 0.56 -2.26 4.82
CA GLN A 223 0.54 -2.22 6.27
C GLN A 223 1.63 -1.32 6.86
N GLY A 224 1.46 -0.97 8.14
CA GLY A 224 2.49 -0.28 8.92
C GLY A 224 2.66 1.20 8.59
N ALA A 225 3.81 1.74 8.98
CA ALA A 225 4.13 3.16 8.89
C ALA A 225 4.49 3.58 7.45
N LYS A 226 3.90 4.66 6.96
CA LYS A 226 4.07 5.17 5.59
C LYS A 226 4.56 6.61 5.61
N GLY A 227 5.31 7.01 4.59
CA GLY A 227 6.01 8.28 4.62
C GLY A 227 7.12 8.44 3.60
N ALA A 228 7.99 9.42 3.85
CA ALA A 228 9.05 9.84 2.94
C ALA A 228 10.43 9.66 3.57
N VAL A 229 11.47 10.06 2.84
CA VAL A 229 12.85 10.02 3.31
C VAL A 229 13.43 11.43 3.28
N LEU A 230 13.93 11.90 4.43
CA LEU A 230 14.80 13.06 4.52
C LEU A 230 16.24 12.60 4.28
N VAL A 231 16.90 13.18 3.29
CA VAL A 231 18.30 12.90 2.99
C VAL A 231 19.11 14.14 3.34
N THR A 232 20.19 13.94 4.08
CA THR A 232 21.17 14.98 4.42
C THR A 232 22.52 14.57 3.85
N VAL A 233 23.12 15.46 3.07
CA VAL A 233 24.44 15.27 2.48
C VAL A 233 25.39 16.28 3.10
N GLU A 234 26.49 15.79 3.68
CA GLU A 234 27.55 16.60 4.25
C GLU A 234 28.88 16.12 3.69
N ASP A 235 29.54 16.96 2.89
CA ASP A 235 30.83 16.64 2.24
C ASP A 235 30.79 15.31 1.45
N GLY A 236 29.68 15.09 0.73
CA GLY A 236 29.44 13.88 -0.07
C GLY A 236 28.98 12.68 0.73
N ARG A 237 29.02 12.73 2.07
CA ARG A 237 28.49 11.67 2.92
C ARG A 237 26.98 11.79 3.05
N ILE A 238 26.27 10.71 2.74
CA ILE A 238 24.82 10.66 2.81
C ILE A 238 24.38 10.09 4.17
N THR A 239 23.40 10.73 4.78
CA THR A 239 22.61 10.20 5.89
C THR A 239 21.13 10.33 5.56
N HIS A 240 20.29 9.45 6.09
CA HIS A 240 18.86 9.46 5.80
C HIS A 240 18.03 9.17 7.06
N GLU A 241 16.83 9.75 7.10
CA GLU A 241 15.84 9.61 8.17
C GLU A 241 14.45 9.37 7.54
N ARG A 242 13.66 8.47 8.11
CA ARG A 242 12.25 8.29 7.72
C ARG A 242 11.39 9.41 8.30
N ILE A 243 10.64 10.10 7.44
CA ILE A 243 9.57 11.00 7.87
C ILE A 243 8.26 10.23 7.76
N ILE A 244 7.70 9.81 8.89
CA ILE A 244 6.43 9.08 8.94
C ILE A 244 5.26 10.07 8.90
N THR A 245 4.40 9.96 7.89
CA THR A 245 3.34 10.93 7.60
C THR A 245 1.94 10.33 7.53
N ASP A 246 1.81 9.00 7.56
CA ASP A 246 0.50 8.36 7.56
C ASP A 246 -0.38 8.90 8.69
N SER A 247 -1.66 9.04 8.38
CA SER A 247 -2.67 9.50 9.34
C SER A 247 -3.66 8.39 9.71
N ALA A 248 -3.53 7.22 9.08
CA ALA A 248 -4.27 6.00 9.39
C ALA A 248 -3.44 4.77 8.94
N ARG A 249 -3.56 3.65 9.64
CA ARG A 249 -2.78 2.43 9.38
C ARG A 249 -3.65 1.26 8.96
N PHE A 250 -2.99 0.30 8.31
CA PHE A 250 -3.50 -1.05 8.11
C PHE A 250 -2.64 -2.05 8.87
N ALA A 251 -3.28 -3.07 9.41
CA ALA A 251 -2.58 -4.23 9.96
C ALA A 251 -3.42 -5.50 9.76
N GLU A 252 -2.73 -6.63 9.70
CA GLU A 252 -3.33 -7.96 9.83
C GLU A 252 -2.90 -8.60 11.16
N LEU A 253 -3.84 -9.24 11.84
CA LEU A 253 -3.62 -10.01 13.06
C LEU A 253 -4.11 -11.44 12.86
N VAL A 254 -3.23 -12.42 13.08
CA VAL A 254 -3.59 -13.83 13.10
C VAL A 254 -3.72 -14.29 14.54
N VAL A 255 -4.87 -14.86 14.90
CA VAL A 255 -5.14 -15.40 16.24
C VAL A 255 -5.32 -16.91 16.13
N LEU A 256 -4.44 -17.64 16.80
CA LEU A 256 -4.55 -19.10 16.91
C LEU A 256 -5.59 -19.46 17.97
N VAL A 257 -6.61 -20.21 17.54
CA VAL A 257 -7.69 -20.74 18.36
C VAL A 257 -7.41 -22.21 18.69
N GLU A 258 -7.49 -22.54 19.98
CA GLU A 258 -7.34 -23.89 20.49
C GLU A 258 -8.66 -24.68 20.47
N PRO A 259 -8.62 -26.02 20.41
CA PRO A 259 -9.82 -26.87 20.30
C PRO A 259 -10.94 -26.58 21.30
N ASP A 260 -10.57 -26.22 22.53
CA ASP A 260 -11.48 -26.01 23.66
C ASP A 260 -11.77 -24.52 23.94
N ASP A 261 -11.27 -23.60 23.12
CA ASP A 261 -11.60 -22.18 23.26
C ASP A 261 -13.06 -21.94 22.85
N ASN A 262 -13.90 -21.70 23.86
CA ASN A 262 -15.24 -21.16 23.65
C ASN A 262 -15.19 -19.68 23.24
N ILE A 263 -16.33 -19.11 22.81
CA ILE A 263 -16.40 -17.72 22.33
C ILE A 263 -15.70 -16.72 23.29
N PRO A 264 -15.99 -16.71 24.61
CA PRO A 264 -15.26 -15.83 25.54
C PRO A 264 -13.75 -16.03 25.58
N ALA A 265 -13.26 -17.26 25.42
CA ALA A 265 -11.82 -17.54 25.38
C ALA A 265 -11.18 -17.02 24.08
N ILE A 266 -11.85 -17.19 22.94
CA ILE A 266 -11.40 -16.63 21.66
C ILE A 266 -11.27 -15.11 21.76
N LEU A 267 -12.29 -14.43 22.30
CA LEU A 267 -12.27 -12.96 22.46
C LEU A 267 -11.11 -12.49 23.36
N ARG A 268 -10.85 -13.16 24.48
CA ARG A 268 -9.70 -12.84 25.36
C ARG A 268 -8.35 -13.04 24.65
N ARG A 269 -8.22 -14.07 23.81
CA ARG A 269 -7.01 -14.27 23.01
C ARG A 269 -6.83 -13.17 21.98
N THR A 270 -7.92 -12.75 21.34
CA THR A 270 -7.90 -11.61 20.42
C THR A 270 -7.46 -10.34 21.14
N GLU A 271 -8.00 -10.03 22.32
CA GLU A 271 -7.59 -8.88 23.14
C GLU A 271 -6.11 -8.92 23.52
N SER A 272 -5.62 -10.07 23.99
CA SER A 272 -4.20 -10.22 24.34
C SER A 272 -3.29 -10.03 23.11
N ALA A 273 -3.70 -10.55 21.95
CA ALA A 273 -2.92 -10.40 20.72
C ALA A 273 -2.99 -8.98 20.13
N LEU A 274 -3.96 -8.15 20.56
CA LEU A 274 -4.08 -6.75 20.16
C LEU A 274 -3.10 -5.83 20.90
N GLU A 275 -2.52 -6.24 22.02
CA GLU A 275 -1.58 -5.42 22.79
C GLU A 275 -0.41 -4.93 21.91
N ASP A 276 0.25 -5.84 21.19
CA ASP A 276 1.34 -5.51 20.24
C ASP A 276 0.86 -4.68 19.04
N VAL A 277 -0.42 -4.79 18.68
CA VAL A 277 -1.01 -4.02 17.58
C VAL A 277 -1.21 -2.57 18.02
N VAL A 278 -1.71 -2.35 19.25
CA VAL A 278 -1.94 -1.02 19.83
C VAL A 278 -0.64 -0.22 19.91
N GLU A 279 0.46 -0.85 20.33
CA GLU A 279 1.76 -0.17 20.36
C GLU A 279 2.19 0.30 18.95
N ARG A 280 2.00 -0.56 17.95
CA ARG A 280 2.32 -0.26 16.54
C ARG A 280 1.35 0.69 15.87
N MET A 281 0.26 1.13 16.52
CA MET A 281 -0.59 2.19 15.99
C MET A 281 0.06 3.57 16.12
N GLU A 282 0.90 3.77 17.14
CA GLU A 282 1.49 5.07 17.49
C GLU A 282 0.42 6.19 17.50
N GLY A 283 -0.76 5.91 18.07
CA GLY A 283 -1.86 6.86 18.19
C GLY A 283 -2.64 7.16 16.90
N ARG A 284 -2.43 6.39 15.82
CA ARG A 284 -3.17 6.55 14.56
C ARG A 284 -4.35 5.58 14.49
N PRO A 285 -5.49 5.99 13.90
CA PRO A 285 -6.58 5.08 13.59
C PRO A 285 -6.11 3.88 12.76
N LEU A 286 -6.64 2.70 13.06
CA LEU A 286 -6.21 1.45 12.47
C LEU A 286 -7.39 0.69 11.85
N ALA A 287 -7.27 0.37 10.57
CA ALA A 287 -8.09 -0.64 9.92
C ALA A 287 -7.40 -2.01 10.07
N LEU A 288 -8.00 -2.87 10.88
CA LEU A 288 -7.43 -4.16 11.28
C LEU A 288 -8.19 -5.30 10.62
N ARG A 289 -7.45 -6.18 9.94
CA ARG A 289 -7.95 -7.50 9.55
C ARG A 289 -7.58 -8.52 10.61
N ILE A 290 -8.56 -9.29 11.09
CA ILE A 290 -8.31 -10.38 12.04
C ILE A 290 -8.60 -11.71 11.34
N ARG A 291 -7.63 -12.62 11.34
CA ARG A 291 -7.79 -13.99 10.88
C ARG A 291 -7.72 -14.95 12.06
N LEU A 292 -8.83 -15.63 12.34
CA LEU A 292 -8.87 -16.71 13.31
C LEU A 292 -8.49 -18.02 12.61
N THR A 293 -7.47 -18.71 13.11
CA THR A 293 -6.99 -19.99 12.55
C THR A 293 -6.91 -21.06 13.63
N GLY A 294 -6.87 -22.33 13.24
CA GLY A 294 -6.71 -23.45 14.17
C GLY A 294 -7.93 -24.37 14.18
N LYS A 295 -8.07 -25.15 15.26
CA LYS A 295 -9.15 -26.13 15.42
C LYS A 295 -10.08 -25.67 16.53
N SER A 296 -11.39 -25.79 16.33
CA SER A 296 -12.36 -25.43 17.38
C SER A 296 -13.56 -26.38 17.37
N ARG A 297 -13.96 -26.83 18.57
CA ARG A 297 -15.23 -27.53 18.78
C ARG A 297 -16.44 -26.60 18.63
N PHE A 298 -16.22 -25.29 18.75
CA PHE A 298 -17.23 -24.25 18.68
C PHE A 298 -17.35 -23.59 17.30
N ARG A 299 -16.67 -24.13 16.26
CA ARG A 299 -16.72 -23.61 14.88
C ARG A 299 -18.16 -23.37 14.40
N ASN A 300 -19.04 -24.36 14.57
CA ASN A 300 -20.41 -24.25 14.07
C ASN A 300 -21.21 -23.17 14.81
N GLU A 301 -20.94 -22.96 16.10
CA GLU A 301 -21.58 -21.89 16.88
C GLU A 301 -21.12 -20.52 16.39
N VAL A 302 -19.81 -20.34 16.19
CA VAL A 302 -19.22 -19.11 15.64
C VAL A 302 -19.80 -18.80 14.25
N MET A 303 -19.89 -19.80 13.37
CA MET A 303 -20.44 -19.63 12.02
C MET A 303 -21.95 -19.37 12.03
N ALA A 304 -22.72 -20.04 12.89
CA ALA A 304 -24.16 -19.85 13.01
C ALA A 304 -24.53 -18.45 13.52
N ARG A 305 -23.62 -17.78 14.24
CA ARG A 305 -23.77 -16.43 14.80
C ARG A 305 -22.71 -15.47 14.29
N ALA A 306 -22.33 -15.59 13.02
CA ALA A 306 -21.21 -14.84 12.45
C ALA A 306 -21.32 -13.31 12.59
N GLU A 307 -22.52 -12.73 12.47
CA GLU A 307 -22.74 -11.29 12.65
C GLU A 307 -22.55 -10.87 14.11
N ASP A 308 -23.27 -11.50 15.07
CA ASP A 308 -23.09 -11.25 16.50
C ASP A 308 -21.62 -11.42 16.94
N PHE A 309 -20.96 -12.48 16.46
CA PHE A 309 -19.59 -12.76 16.80
C PHE A 309 -18.63 -11.70 16.25
N ARG A 310 -18.88 -11.21 15.03
CA ARG A 310 -18.11 -10.11 14.45
C ARG A 310 -18.28 -8.83 15.27
N ASP A 311 -19.49 -8.52 15.74
CA ASP A 311 -19.76 -7.36 16.59
C ASP A 311 -19.05 -7.50 17.95
N GLU A 312 -19.02 -8.69 18.54
CA GLU A 312 -18.24 -8.98 19.75
C GLU A 312 -16.73 -8.83 19.53
N VAL A 313 -16.19 -9.23 18.37
CA VAL A 313 -14.79 -9.01 18.01
C VAL A 313 -14.48 -7.51 17.84
N GLN A 314 -15.38 -6.75 17.20
CA GLN A 314 -15.25 -5.28 17.14
C GLN A 314 -15.30 -4.67 18.55
N ALA A 315 -16.16 -5.15 19.43
CA ALA A 315 -16.20 -4.71 20.83
C ALA A 315 -14.88 -5.06 21.56
N ALA A 316 -14.27 -6.21 21.29
CA ALA A 316 -12.95 -6.59 21.81
C ALA A 316 -11.84 -5.63 21.33
N CYS A 317 -11.90 -5.24 20.06
CA CYS A 317 -11.02 -4.21 19.51
C CYS A 317 -11.16 -2.89 20.27
N HIS A 318 -12.39 -2.41 20.50
CA HIS A 318 -12.65 -1.18 21.26
C HIS A 318 -12.22 -1.25 22.72
N ARG A 319 -12.32 -2.43 23.37
CA ARG A 319 -11.79 -2.64 24.72
C ARG A 319 -10.27 -2.47 24.78
N SER A 320 -9.58 -2.83 23.70
CA SER A 320 -8.13 -2.67 23.57
C SER A 320 -7.75 -1.24 23.20
N HIS A 321 -8.42 -0.63 22.22
CA HIS A 321 -8.24 0.76 21.83
C HIS A 321 -9.42 1.30 21.00
N GLN A 322 -9.87 2.52 21.27
CA GLN A 322 -11.06 3.12 20.64
C GLN A 322 -10.93 3.31 19.11
N ASP A 323 -9.71 3.56 18.62
CA ASP A 323 -9.46 3.85 17.20
C ASP A 323 -9.12 2.60 16.35
N ILE A 324 -9.37 1.38 16.87
CA ILE A 324 -9.25 0.14 16.09
C ILE A 324 -10.60 -0.19 15.46
N TRP A 325 -10.58 -0.29 14.13
CA TRP A 325 -11.73 -0.65 13.33
C TRP A 325 -11.50 -1.99 12.63
N LEU A 326 -12.44 -2.93 12.78
CA LEU A 326 -12.38 -4.26 12.19
C LEU A 326 -12.76 -4.23 10.71
N GLU A 327 -11.73 -4.29 9.86
CA GLU A 327 -11.84 -4.33 8.42
C GLU A 327 -12.55 -5.57 7.91
N LYS A 328 -11.99 -6.70 8.31
CA LYS A 328 -12.51 -8.01 7.98
C LYS A 328 -12.16 -8.95 9.11
N LEU A 329 -13.13 -9.82 9.41
CA LEU A 329 -12.92 -10.98 10.25
C LEU A 329 -12.95 -12.19 9.33
N GLU A 330 -11.83 -12.91 9.26
CA GLU A 330 -11.69 -14.15 8.51
C GLU A 330 -11.68 -15.31 9.50
N VAL A 331 -12.70 -16.17 9.45
CA VAL A 331 -12.81 -17.32 10.35
C VAL A 331 -12.39 -18.58 9.59
N ARG A 332 -11.12 -18.97 9.74
CA ARG A 332 -10.54 -20.18 9.12
C ARG A 332 -10.32 -21.27 10.17
N LEU A 333 -11.41 -21.69 10.81
CA LEU A 333 -11.39 -22.71 11.85
C LEU A 333 -11.74 -24.08 11.27
N GLU A 334 -10.93 -25.08 11.60
CA GLU A 334 -11.23 -26.48 11.33
C GLU A 334 -12.08 -27.08 12.47
N PRO A 335 -12.97 -28.03 12.17
CA PRO A 335 -13.70 -28.74 13.21
C PRO A 335 -12.72 -29.58 14.05
N ALA A 336 -12.70 -29.34 15.36
CA ALA A 336 -12.00 -30.24 16.26
C ALA A 336 -12.81 -31.52 16.42
N THR A 337 -12.30 -32.66 15.94
CA THR A 337 -12.99 -33.95 16.07
C THR A 337 -13.10 -34.35 17.54
N ASN A 338 -14.33 -34.39 18.03
CA ASN A 338 -14.69 -35.32 19.10
C ASN A 338 -15.24 -36.57 18.44
N GLY A 339 -14.78 -37.74 18.89
CA GLY A 339 -15.45 -39.00 18.56
C GLY A 339 -16.97 -38.88 18.78
N THR A 340 -17.72 -39.67 18.00
CA THR A 340 -19.17 -39.67 17.79
C THR A 340 -19.72 -38.58 16.86
N SER A 341 -19.62 -38.84 15.55
CA SER A 341 -20.60 -38.32 14.59
C SER A 341 -21.95 -38.99 14.87
N VAL A 342 -22.88 -38.28 15.50
CA VAL A 342 -24.29 -38.61 15.31
C VAL A 342 -24.65 -38.01 13.96
N ALA A 343 -24.64 -38.87 12.95
CA ALA A 343 -25.21 -38.56 11.65
C ALA A 343 -26.67 -38.19 11.89
N THR A 344 -26.94 -36.89 11.87
CA THR A 344 -28.30 -36.38 11.91
C THR A 344 -28.72 -36.29 10.45
N ASP A 345 -29.37 -37.35 9.98
CA ASP A 345 -30.13 -37.35 8.72
C ASP A 345 -31.14 -36.19 8.78
N MET A 346 -30.78 -35.06 8.19
CA MET A 346 -31.71 -34.00 7.81
C MET A 346 -31.54 -33.80 6.31
N LEU A 347 -32.53 -34.27 5.56
CA LEU A 347 -32.69 -34.08 4.12
C LEU A 347 -32.52 -32.59 3.74
N GLY A 348 -31.36 -32.18 3.24
CA GLY A 348 -31.18 -30.82 2.73
C GLY A 348 -29.76 -30.53 2.26
N LEU A 349 -29.58 -30.27 0.94
CA LEU A 349 -28.39 -29.70 0.26
C LEU A 349 -27.00 -30.36 0.46
N GLU A 350 -26.74 -31.08 1.53
CA GLU A 350 -25.47 -31.74 1.84
C GLU A 350 -25.12 -32.86 0.85
N GLY A 351 -26.14 -33.45 0.20
CA GLY A 351 -25.97 -34.39 -0.92
C GLY A 351 -25.72 -33.72 -2.29
N LEU A 352 -25.93 -32.41 -2.41
CA LEU A 352 -25.75 -31.65 -3.66
C LEU A 352 -24.42 -30.90 -3.71
N ILE A 353 -23.82 -30.60 -2.56
CA ILE A 353 -22.51 -29.96 -2.48
C ILE A 353 -21.52 -31.00 -1.97
N PRO A 354 -20.62 -31.55 -2.82
CA PRO A 354 -19.68 -32.57 -2.40
C PRO A 354 -18.87 -32.10 -1.19
N MET A 355 -18.80 -32.94 -0.16
CA MET A 355 -17.90 -32.76 0.99
C MET A 355 -16.43 -33.06 0.64
N GLY A 356 -16.17 -33.58 -0.57
CA GLY A 356 -14.83 -33.74 -1.16
C GLY A 356 -14.33 -32.47 -1.86
N GLY A 357 -13.15 -32.55 -2.48
CA GLY A 357 -12.57 -31.45 -3.26
C GLY A 357 -13.46 -30.99 -4.42
N PHE A 358 -13.26 -29.75 -4.88
CA PHE A 358 -14.09 -29.15 -5.93
C PHE A 358 -13.76 -29.74 -7.32
N PRO A 359 -14.75 -29.83 -8.24
CA PRO A 359 -14.49 -30.26 -9.61
C PRO A 359 -13.42 -29.38 -10.28
N PRO A 360 -12.49 -29.96 -11.08
CA PRO A 360 -11.43 -29.19 -11.74
C PRO A 360 -11.93 -28.02 -12.61
N GLU A 361 -13.09 -28.19 -13.25
CA GLU A 361 -13.75 -27.16 -14.06
C GLU A 361 -14.17 -25.95 -13.22
N LEU A 362 -14.73 -26.19 -12.03
CA LEU A 362 -15.14 -25.12 -11.12
C LEU A 362 -13.94 -24.36 -10.54
N LEU A 363 -12.86 -25.08 -10.22
CA LEU A 363 -11.60 -24.49 -9.79
C LEU A 363 -10.97 -23.64 -10.90
N ALA A 364 -11.01 -24.10 -12.15
CA ALA A 364 -10.52 -23.34 -13.30
C ALA A 364 -11.31 -22.05 -13.52
N ASP A 365 -12.64 -22.12 -13.45
CA ASP A 365 -13.52 -20.95 -13.57
C ASP A 365 -13.32 -19.94 -12.43
N ALA A 366 -13.18 -20.43 -11.20
CA ALA A 366 -12.88 -19.60 -10.04
C ALA A 366 -11.52 -18.89 -10.21
N ASN A 367 -10.48 -19.63 -10.60
CA ASN A 367 -9.15 -19.06 -10.88
C ASN A 367 -9.18 -18.02 -12.01
N ALA A 368 -9.94 -18.26 -13.08
CA ALA A 368 -10.09 -17.30 -14.17
C ALA A 368 -10.75 -15.99 -13.72
N LYS A 369 -11.79 -16.07 -12.88
CA LYS A 369 -12.44 -14.88 -12.29
C LYS A 369 -11.52 -14.16 -11.31
N ILE A 370 -10.77 -14.89 -10.49
CA ILE A 370 -9.77 -14.32 -9.58
C ILE A 370 -8.70 -13.56 -10.37
N ALA A 371 -8.21 -14.13 -11.49
CA ALA A 371 -7.25 -13.47 -12.37
C ALA A 371 -7.83 -12.21 -13.04
N GLU A 372 -9.11 -12.21 -13.43
CA GLU A 372 -9.76 -11.02 -13.97
C GLU A 372 -9.85 -9.89 -12.92
N ILE A 373 -10.22 -10.22 -11.68
CA ILE A 373 -10.31 -9.26 -10.58
C ILE A 373 -8.91 -8.76 -10.19
N THR A 374 -7.94 -9.66 -10.10
CA THR A 374 -6.51 -9.40 -9.87
C THR A 374 -5.97 -8.30 -10.78
N ALA A 375 -6.21 -8.43 -12.08
CA ALA A 375 -5.72 -7.49 -13.07
C ALA A 375 -6.28 -6.07 -12.91
N ARG A 376 -7.34 -5.91 -12.11
CA ARG A 376 -8.01 -4.63 -11.83
C ARG A 376 -7.73 -4.10 -10.42
N LEU A 377 -7.00 -4.82 -9.56
CA LEU A 377 -6.71 -4.41 -8.19
C LEU A 377 -5.49 -3.47 -8.12
N PRO A 378 -5.55 -2.35 -7.38
CA PRO A 378 -4.40 -1.48 -7.17
C PRO A 378 -3.32 -2.17 -6.31
N GLY A 379 -2.04 -2.02 -6.70
CA GLY A 379 -0.87 -2.46 -5.91
C GLY A 379 -0.12 -3.72 -6.37
N GLY A 380 -0.55 -4.40 -7.45
CA GLY A 380 0.07 -5.67 -7.87
C GLY A 380 -0.21 -6.84 -6.89
N ILE A 381 0.18 -8.09 -7.25
CA ILE A 381 -0.09 -9.30 -6.43
C ILE A 381 1.16 -10.17 -6.30
N GLY A 382 1.79 -10.20 -5.12
CA GLY A 382 3.06 -10.90 -4.88
C GLY A 382 3.09 -12.34 -5.39
N ALA A 383 4.26 -12.84 -5.79
CA ALA A 383 4.42 -14.25 -6.13
C ALA A 383 4.16 -15.11 -4.89
N GLY A 384 3.01 -15.79 -4.85
CA GLY A 384 2.52 -16.56 -3.69
C GLY A 384 1.38 -15.89 -2.92
N ASP A 385 1.06 -14.63 -3.22
CA ASP A 385 -0.08 -13.93 -2.64
C ASP A 385 -1.35 -14.14 -3.46
N LEU A 386 -2.45 -14.28 -2.73
CA LEU A 386 -3.74 -14.56 -3.31
C LEU A 386 -4.55 -13.26 -3.40
N ALA A 387 -5.09 -12.98 -4.58
CA ALA A 387 -5.74 -11.69 -4.87
C ALA A 387 -6.89 -11.32 -3.96
N LEU A 388 -7.60 -12.34 -3.48
CA LEU A 388 -8.71 -12.20 -2.56
C LEU A 388 -8.34 -12.64 -1.14
N GLY A 389 -7.04 -12.86 -0.88
CA GLY A 389 -6.49 -13.39 0.38
C GLY A 389 -6.54 -14.92 0.51
N ASP A 390 -7.13 -15.62 -0.45
CA ASP A 390 -7.36 -17.06 -0.47
C ASP A 390 -7.28 -17.65 -1.89
N ASP A 391 -6.92 -18.93 -1.99
CA ASP A 391 -6.93 -19.66 -3.25
C ASP A 391 -8.35 -20.03 -3.64
N ALA A 392 -8.52 -20.44 -4.90
CA ALA A 392 -9.84 -20.78 -5.42
C ALA A 392 -10.52 -21.87 -4.59
N GLU A 393 -9.77 -22.81 -4.02
CA GLU A 393 -10.31 -23.90 -3.23
C GLU A 393 -10.83 -23.41 -1.87
N ALA A 394 -10.07 -22.56 -1.17
CA ALA A 394 -10.47 -21.95 0.09
C ALA A 394 -11.67 -21.01 -0.08
N LEU A 395 -11.71 -20.20 -1.15
CA LEU A 395 -12.85 -19.32 -1.45
C LEU A 395 -14.13 -20.11 -1.76
N LEU A 396 -13.99 -21.20 -2.51
CA LEU A 396 -15.12 -22.10 -2.80
C LEU A 396 -15.59 -22.84 -1.53
N ALA A 397 -14.67 -23.21 -0.63
CA ALA A 397 -14.99 -23.80 0.66
C ALA A 397 -15.77 -22.82 1.57
N GLU A 398 -15.33 -21.56 1.65
CA GLU A 398 -16.05 -20.51 2.38
C GLU A 398 -17.45 -20.28 1.80
N ALA A 399 -17.57 -20.20 0.46
CA ALA A 399 -18.85 -20.05 -0.21
C ALA A 399 -19.80 -21.23 0.07
N ARG A 400 -19.27 -22.46 0.10
CA ARG A 400 -20.04 -23.66 0.48
C ARG A 400 -20.54 -23.57 1.92
N ASP A 401 -19.67 -23.25 2.88
CA ASP A 401 -20.04 -23.16 4.29
C ASP A 401 -21.11 -22.08 4.53
N LEU A 402 -21.02 -20.97 3.80
CA LEU A 402 -21.99 -19.89 3.83
C LEU A 402 -23.35 -20.29 3.23
N LEU A 403 -23.36 -21.12 2.18
CA LEU A 403 -24.58 -21.71 1.62
C LEU A 403 -25.23 -22.72 2.57
N LEU A 404 -24.45 -23.60 3.19
CA LEU A 404 -24.95 -24.61 4.13
C LEU A 404 -25.55 -23.95 5.38
N SER A 405 -24.88 -22.94 5.95
CA SER A 405 -25.40 -22.19 7.10
C SER A 405 -26.69 -21.42 6.80
N ARG A 406 -26.83 -20.85 5.59
CA ARG A 406 -28.07 -20.20 5.15
C ARG A 406 -29.21 -21.19 4.93
N ALA A 407 -28.90 -22.37 4.38
CA ALA A 407 -29.89 -23.44 4.19
C ALA A 407 -30.43 -23.96 5.53
N ALA A 408 -29.55 -24.11 6.53
CA ALA A 408 -29.92 -24.54 7.88
C ALA A 408 -30.79 -23.53 8.65
N ARG A 409 -30.79 -22.24 8.27
CA ARG A 409 -31.69 -21.21 8.83
C ARG A 409 -33.06 -21.14 8.14
N ALA A 410 -33.19 -21.74 6.96
CA ALA A 410 -34.38 -21.65 6.12
C ALA A 410 -35.32 -22.87 6.24
N GLY A 411 -34.86 -23.94 6.89
CA GLY A 411 -35.69 -25.06 7.36
C GLY A 411 -35.96 -24.91 8.85
#